data_AF-A0A137NZK6-F1
#
_entry.id   AF-A0A137NZK6-F1
#
_cell.length_a   1.000
_cell.length_b   1.000
_cell.length_c   1.000
_cell.angle_alpha   90.00
_cell.angle_beta   90.00
_cell.angle_gamma   90.00
#
_symmetry.space_group_name_H-M   'P 1'
#
loop_
_entity.id
_entity.type
_entity.pdbx_description
1 polymer ?
#
loop_
_entity_poly.entity_id
_entity_poly.type
_entity_poly.pdbx_seq_one_letter_code
_entity_poly.pdbx_strand_id
1 'polypeptide(L)'
;MVYKNSILPKDPNEKMKPTLILLPIRLGVDVLNPVYYLALKSIFGFPQTVGIAGGKPSSSLYFVGFEDDNIFYLDPHQAHPSITRADPFTPESFSSYHCQIPKKAPISSLDPCMLIGFYIKDKADFDDFCKRSEEVTII
;
A
#
# COMPACT_ATOMS: atom_id res chain seq x y z
N MET A 1 -7.67 -11.80 -10.47
CA MET A 1 -8.39 -12.40 -9.33
C MET A 1 -7.39 -13.19 -8.49
N VAL A 2 -7.23 -12.82 -7.23
CA VAL A 2 -6.48 -13.64 -6.27
C VAL A 2 -7.47 -14.63 -5.68
N TYR A 3 -7.28 -15.93 -5.92
CA TYR A 3 -8.18 -16.96 -5.40
C TYR A 3 -7.77 -17.31 -3.96
N LYS A 4 -8.74 -17.42 -3.05
CA LYS A 4 -8.53 -17.84 -1.66
C LYS A 4 -7.69 -19.11 -1.54
N ASN A 5 -7.92 -20.06 -2.45
CA ASN A 5 -7.22 -21.35 -2.52
C ASN A 5 -5.76 -21.24 -3.00
N SER A 6 -5.34 -20.07 -3.49
CA SER A 6 -3.94 -19.79 -3.85
C SER A 6 -3.13 -19.25 -2.66
N ILE A 7 -3.81 -18.75 -1.62
CA ILE A 7 -3.19 -18.18 -0.42
C ILE A 7 -3.15 -19.21 0.71
N LEU A 8 -4.24 -19.97 0.88
CA LEU A 8 -4.33 -20.95 1.95
C LEU A 8 -3.49 -22.20 1.65
N PRO A 9 -2.86 -22.80 2.68
CA PRO A 9 -2.16 -24.07 2.53
C PRO A 9 -3.13 -25.17 2.08
N LYS A 10 -2.64 -26.05 1.20
CA LYS A 10 -3.44 -27.18 0.68
C LYS A 10 -3.50 -28.32 1.69
N ASP A 11 -2.46 -28.49 2.49
CA ASP A 11 -2.41 -29.43 3.60
C ASP A 11 -2.79 -28.72 4.92
N PRO A 12 -3.77 -29.21 5.70
CA PRO A 12 -4.12 -28.64 7.00
C PRO A 12 -2.96 -28.53 8.00
N ASN A 13 -1.91 -29.35 7.83
CA ASN A 13 -0.73 -29.35 8.70
C ASN A 13 0.37 -28.39 8.21
N GLU A 14 0.25 -27.85 6.99
CA GLU A 14 1.21 -26.89 6.44
C GLU A 14 0.91 -25.48 6.98
N LYS A 15 1.95 -24.79 7.46
CA LYS A 15 1.83 -23.39 7.86
C LYS A 15 1.67 -22.52 6.62
N MET A 16 0.72 -21.59 6.68
CA MET A 16 0.56 -20.57 5.64
C MET A 16 1.85 -19.76 5.47
N LYS A 17 2.24 -19.52 4.22
CA LYS A 17 3.40 -18.69 3.88
C LYS A 17 3.01 -17.21 3.92
N PRO A 18 3.84 -16.33 4.50
CA PRO A 18 3.60 -14.90 4.40
C PRO A 18 3.46 -14.47 2.94
N THR A 19 2.40 -13.73 2.63
CA THR A 19 1.97 -13.43 1.27
C THR A 19 1.75 -11.94 1.10
N LEU A 20 2.40 -11.35 0.10
CA LEU A 20 2.11 -9.99 -0.35
C LEU A 20 1.07 -10.05 -1.46
N ILE A 21 -0.11 -9.49 -1.20
CA ILE A 21 -1.19 -9.34 -2.17
C ILE A 21 -1.03 -7.96 -2.81
N LEU A 22 -0.91 -7.93 -4.14
CA LEU A 22 -0.85 -6.71 -4.93
C LEU A 22 -2.08 -6.64 -5.84
N LEU A 23 -2.92 -5.63 -5.63
CA LEU A 23 -4.17 -5.45 -6.36
C LEU A 23 -4.07 -4.24 -7.29
N PRO A 24 -3.78 -4.45 -8.60
CA PRO A 24 -3.84 -3.38 -9.57
C PRO A 24 -5.31 -3.02 -9.84
N ILE A 25 -5.65 -1.74 -9.69
CA ILE A 25 -7.01 -1.24 -9.87
C ILE A 25 -7.02 0.04 -10.70
N ARG A 26 -8.17 0.28 -11.35
CA ARG A 26 -8.49 1.55 -11.99
C ARG A 26 -9.84 2.04 -11.49
N LEU A 27 -9.86 3.16 -10.76
CA LEU A 27 -11.02 3.71 -10.06
C LEU A 27 -11.59 4.97 -10.72
N GLY A 28 -11.32 5.15 -12.02
CA GLY A 28 -11.77 6.29 -12.82
C GLY A 28 -11.17 6.30 -14.22
N VAL A 29 -11.67 7.19 -15.08
CA VAL A 29 -11.14 7.34 -16.45
C VAL A 29 -9.96 8.31 -16.42
N ASP A 30 -10.23 9.59 -16.16
CA ASP A 30 -9.22 10.66 -16.12
C ASP A 30 -8.88 11.09 -14.68
N VAL A 31 -9.88 11.02 -13.80
CA VAL A 31 -9.78 11.38 -12.39
C VAL A 31 -10.36 10.28 -11.52
N LEU A 32 -9.88 10.17 -10.29
CA LEU A 32 -10.44 9.25 -9.29
C LEU A 32 -11.90 9.60 -9.02
N ASN A 33 -12.81 8.64 -9.19
CA ASN A 33 -14.23 8.84 -8.93
C ASN A 33 -14.47 9.01 -7.40
N PRO A 34 -15.12 10.11 -6.96
CA PRO A 34 -15.37 10.38 -5.53
C PRO A 34 -16.10 9.26 -4.77
N VAL A 35 -16.89 8.42 -5.46
CA VAL A 35 -17.57 7.27 -4.82
C VAL A 35 -16.58 6.33 -4.12
N TYR A 36 -15.33 6.27 -4.58
CA TYR A 36 -14.30 5.38 -4.01
C TYR A 36 -13.49 6.02 -2.89
N TYR A 37 -13.68 7.31 -2.56
CA TYR A 37 -12.85 8.00 -1.57
C TYR A 37 -12.96 7.33 -0.20
N LEU A 38 -14.18 7.00 0.23
CA LEU A 38 -14.39 6.34 1.52
C LEU A 38 -13.75 4.95 1.56
N ALA A 39 -13.92 4.15 0.50
CA ALA A 39 -13.33 2.81 0.41
C ALA A 39 -11.79 2.85 0.40
N LEU A 40 -11.18 3.83 -0.27
CA LEU A 40 -9.73 4.02 -0.26
C LEU A 40 -9.22 4.44 1.13
N LYS A 41 -9.93 5.34 1.81
CA LYS A 41 -9.58 5.74 3.18
C LYS A 41 -9.68 4.55 4.14
N SER A 42 -10.72 3.72 4.03
CA SER A 42 -10.89 2.56 4.92
C SER A 42 -9.78 1.52 4.76
N ILE A 43 -9.19 1.37 3.57
CA ILE A 43 -8.07 0.45 3.33
C ILE A 43 -6.85 0.81 4.20
N PHE A 44 -6.58 2.09 4.44
CA PHE A 44 -5.50 2.50 5.34
C PHE A 44 -5.76 2.14 6.82
N GLY A 45 -7.00 1.79 7.17
CA GLY A 45 -7.35 1.27 8.48
C GLY A 45 -7.11 -0.24 8.65
N PHE A 46 -6.72 -0.96 7.59
CA PHE A 46 -6.46 -2.40 7.67
C PHE A 46 -5.07 -2.63 8.25
N PRO A 47 -4.90 -3.46 9.29
CA PRO A 47 -3.58 -3.82 9.80
C PRO A 47 -2.66 -4.44 8.72
N GLN A 48 -3.26 -5.05 7.70
CA GLN A 48 -2.57 -5.70 6.60
C GLN A 48 -2.11 -4.72 5.52
N THR A 49 -2.61 -3.48 5.49
CA THR A 49 -2.23 -2.54 4.43
C THR A 49 -0.75 -2.22 4.50
N VAL A 50 -0.06 -2.32 3.37
CA VAL A 50 1.30 -1.79 3.26
C VAL A 50 1.31 -0.41 2.62
N GLY A 51 0.18 0.04 2.05
CA GLY A 51 0.04 1.30 1.35
C GLY A 51 -0.38 1.12 -0.09
N ILE A 52 -0.31 2.22 -0.84
CA ILE A 52 -0.73 2.28 -2.24
C ILE A 52 0.41 2.85 -3.07
N ALA A 53 0.82 2.16 -4.12
CA ALA A 53 1.70 2.72 -5.13
C ALA A 53 0.85 3.26 -6.30
N GLY A 54 1.14 4.47 -6.77
CA GLY A 54 0.39 5.07 -7.87
C GLY A 54 1.07 6.33 -8.38
N GLY A 55 0.29 7.17 -9.05
CA GLY A 55 0.76 8.44 -9.58
C GLY A 55 0.74 8.49 -11.10
N LYS A 56 1.02 9.68 -11.63
CA LYS A 56 0.95 9.96 -13.06
C LYS A 56 2.22 9.47 -13.76
N PRO A 57 2.23 9.34 -15.10
CA PRO A 57 3.45 9.12 -15.85
C PRO A 57 4.56 10.09 -15.41
N SER A 58 5.75 9.55 -15.11
CA SER A 58 6.91 10.30 -14.58
C SER A 58 6.70 10.97 -13.22
N SER A 59 5.66 10.59 -12.47
CA SER A 59 5.37 11.09 -11.13
C SER A 59 4.78 9.99 -10.23
N SER A 60 5.56 8.93 -9.99
CA SER A 60 5.18 7.81 -9.11
C SER A 60 5.33 8.17 -7.62
N LEU A 61 4.30 7.92 -6.83
CA LEU A 61 4.25 8.20 -5.39
C LEU A 61 3.88 6.95 -4.61
N TYR A 62 4.28 6.90 -3.33
CA TYR A 62 3.89 5.85 -2.39
C TYR A 62 3.04 6.43 -1.27
N PHE A 63 1.75 6.11 -1.27
CA PHE A 63 0.78 6.62 -0.30
C PHE A 63 0.73 5.74 0.94
N VAL A 64 0.79 6.38 2.12
CA VAL A 64 1.00 5.70 3.40
C VAL A 64 -0.11 5.93 4.44
N GLY A 65 -1.03 6.87 4.18
CA GLY A 65 -2.13 7.16 5.10
C GLY A 65 -2.98 8.34 4.65
N PHE A 66 -4.00 8.68 5.45
CA PHE A 66 -4.89 9.81 5.19
C PHE A 66 -5.19 10.60 6.46
N GLU A 67 -5.60 11.86 6.28
CA GLU A 67 -6.20 12.72 7.30
C GLU A 67 -7.21 13.62 6.59
N ASP A 68 -8.47 13.60 7.02
CA ASP A 68 -9.59 14.24 6.33
C ASP A 68 -9.63 13.88 4.83
N ASP A 69 -9.51 14.86 3.94
CA ASP A 69 -9.43 14.69 2.49
C ASP A 69 -8.00 14.74 1.94
N ASN A 70 -7.00 14.69 2.82
CA ASN A 70 -5.60 14.64 2.44
C ASN A 70 -5.06 13.21 2.50
N ILE A 71 -4.22 12.86 1.53
CA ILE A 71 -3.44 11.64 1.49
C ILE A 71 -1.96 11.96 1.73
N PHE A 72 -1.31 11.19 2.60
CA PHE A 72 0.12 11.30 2.86
C PHE A 72 0.90 10.37 1.95
N TYR A 73 2.03 10.86 1.45
CA TYR A 73 2.87 10.11 0.53
C TYR A 73 4.37 10.36 0.71
N LEU A 74 5.13 9.36 0.26
CA LEU A 74 6.56 9.41 0.04
C LEU A 74 6.82 9.65 -1.45
N ASP A 75 7.78 10.51 -1.73
CA ASP A 75 8.11 10.99 -3.08
C ASP A 75 9.55 10.59 -3.43
N PRO A 76 9.75 9.65 -4.38
CA PRO A 76 11.07 9.16 -4.75
C PRO A 76 11.84 10.09 -5.72
N HIS A 77 11.26 11.21 -6.17
CA HIS A 77 11.87 12.07 -7.20
C HIS A 77 12.98 12.99 -6.66
N GLN A 78 13.54 12.69 -5.50
CA GLN A 78 14.74 13.32 -4.98
C GLN A 78 15.93 12.38 -5.15
N ALA A 79 16.89 12.80 -5.97
CA ALA A 79 18.12 12.05 -6.17
C ALA A 79 19.03 12.21 -4.94
N HIS A 80 19.49 11.09 -4.39
CA HIS A 80 20.48 11.04 -3.32
C HIS A 80 21.78 10.41 -3.83
N PRO A 81 22.95 10.80 -3.29
CA PRO A 81 24.19 10.10 -3.54
C PRO A 81 24.07 8.61 -3.15
N SER A 82 24.70 7.72 -3.93
CA SER A 82 24.77 6.31 -3.58
C SER A 82 25.59 6.14 -2.29
N ILE A 83 25.10 5.32 -1.37
CA ILE A 83 25.91 4.92 -0.21
C ILE A 83 26.91 3.86 -0.67
N THR A 84 28.19 4.10 -0.38
CA THR A 84 29.23 3.09 -0.56
C THR A 84 29.05 1.96 0.46
N ARG A 85 29.21 0.71 0.02
CA ARG A 85 29.17 -0.45 0.92
C ARG A 85 30.16 -0.26 2.07
N ALA A 86 29.64 -0.22 3.30
CA ALA A 86 30.42 -0.12 4.53
C ALA A 86 30.33 -1.44 5.31
N ASP A 87 31.36 -1.76 6.08
CA ASP A 87 31.37 -2.88 7.03
C ASP A 87 31.99 -2.41 8.36
N PRO A 88 31.19 -2.22 9.44
CA PRO A 88 29.74 -2.36 9.50
C PRO A 88 28.99 -1.15 8.93
N PHE A 89 27.73 -1.35 8.52
CA PHE A 89 26.81 -0.23 8.36
C PHE A 89 26.43 0.34 9.72
N THR A 90 26.36 1.67 9.83
CA THR A 90 25.86 2.38 11.01
C THR A 90 24.45 2.93 10.74
N PRO A 91 23.63 3.26 11.76
CA PRO A 91 22.32 3.88 11.55
C PRO A 91 22.39 5.17 10.70
N GLU A 92 23.45 5.95 10.85
CA GLU A 92 23.70 7.18 10.07
C GLU A 92 23.87 6.88 8.57
N SER A 93 24.33 5.67 8.25
CA SER A 93 24.46 5.20 6.87
C SER A 93 23.11 5.21 6.15
N PHE A 94 21.99 4.99 6.85
CA PHE A 94 20.65 4.95 6.25
C PHE A 94 19.85 6.24 6.40
N SER A 95 20.47 7.33 6.85
CA SER A 95 19.77 8.60 7.09
C SER A 95 18.99 9.12 5.87
N SER A 96 19.46 8.85 4.64
CA SER A 96 18.77 9.21 3.39
C SER A 96 17.60 8.29 3.00
N TYR A 97 17.43 7.14 3.67
CA TYR A 97 16.37 6.15 3.41
C TYR A 97 15.13 6.40 4.29
N HIS A 98 15.22 7.37 5.21
CA HIS A 98 14.14 7.77 6.09
C HIS A 98 13.64 9.17 5.73
N CYS A 99 12.39 9.23 5.27
CA CYS A 99 11.72 10.50 5.04
C CYS A 99 11.23 11.06 6.39
N GLN A 100 11.79 12.19 6.84
CA GLN A 100 11.40 12.81 8.11
C GLN A 100 10.03 13.50 8.06
N ILE A 101 9.65 14.02 6.88
CA ILE A 101 8.42 14.79 6.70
C ILE A 101 7.65 14.19 5.52
N PRO A 102 6.57 13.42 5.79
CA PRO A 102 5.71 12.94 4.71
C PRO A 102 5.04 14.14 4.03
N LYS A 103 4.91 14.07 2.70
CA LYS A 103 4.18 15.07 1.93
C LYS A 103 2.69 14.76 1.97
N LYS A 104 1.84 15.76 1.74
CA LYS A 104 0.38 15.60 1.65
C LYS A 104 -0.20 16.22 0.38
N ALA A 105 -1.27 15.63 -0.14
CA ALA A 105 -2.03 16.14 -1.27
C ALA A 105 -3.52 15.80 -1.11
N PRO A 106 -4.44 16.50 -1.79
CA PRO A 106 -5.85 16.13 -1.79
C PRO A 106 -6.05 14.73 -2.37
N ILE A 107 -6.96 13.92 -1.81
CA ILE A 107 -7.31 12.60 -2.35
C ILE A 107 -7.78 12.68 -3.82
N SER A 108 -8.36 13.80 -4.22
CA SER A 108 -8.79 14.05 -5.60
C SER A 108 -7.63 14.16 -6.60
N SER A 109 -6.38 14.36 -6.14
CA SER A 109 -5.21 14.39 -7.02
C SER A 109 -4.64 13.00 -7.33
N LEU A 110 -5.18 11.94 -6.71
CA LEU A 110 -4.77 10.57 -7.01
C LEU A 110 -5.03 10.22 -8.47
N ASP A 111 -4.04 9.56 -9.08
CA ASP A 111 -4.25 8.91 -10.37
C ASP A 111 -5.28 7.78 -10.21
N PRO A 112 -6.26 7.63 -11.12
CA PRO A 112 -7.23 6.56 -11.01
C PRO A 112 -6.60 5.17 -11.11
N CYS A 113 -5.41 5.02 -11.69
CA CYS A 113 -4.66 3.76 -11.76
C CYS A 113 -3.68 3.63 -10.57
N MET A 114 -3.83 2.57 -9.78
CA MET A 114 -2.99 2.34 -8.61
C MET A 114 -2.82 0.85 -8.29
N LEU A 115 -1.85 0.55 -7.44
CA LEU A 115 -1.54 -0.77 -6.92
C LEU A 115 -1.67 -0.74 -5.40
N ILE A 116 -2.70 -1.41 -4.87
CA ILE A 116 -2.91 -1.53 -3.43
C ILE A 116 -2.18 -2.76 -2.92
N GLY A 117 -1.41 -2.61 -1.84
CA GLY A 117 -0.68 -3.70 -1.22
C GLY A 117 -1.26 -4.13 0.12
N PHE A 118 -1.37 -5.44 0.33
CA PHE A 118 -1.66 -6.04 1.63
C PHE A 118 -0.63 -7.12 1.96
N TYR A 119 -0.03 -7.06 3.14
CA TYR A 119 0.84 -8.11 3.65
C TYR A 119 0.05 -9.00 4.61
N ILE A 120 -0.02 -10.28 4.27
CA ILE A 120 -0.69 -11.31 5.05
C ILE A 120 0.37 -12.21 5.68
N LYS A 121 0.55 -12.11 6.99
CA LYS A 121 1.60 -12.84 7.70
C LYS A 121 1.27 -14.32 7.86
N ASP A 122 0.02 -14.61 8.22
CA ASP A 122 -0.45 -15.96 8.56
C ASP A 122 -1.96 -16.11 8.31
N LYS A 123 -2.52 -17.27 8.68
CA LYS A 123 -3.93 -17.58 8.47
C LYS A 123 -4.87 -16.67 9.26
N ALA A 124 -4.51 -16.32 10.50
CA ALA A 124 -5.37 -15.46 11.32
C ALA A 124 -5.44 -14.05 10.72
N ASP A 125 -4.31 -13.56 10.22
CA ASP A 125 -4.20 -12.29 9.50
C ASP A 125 -5.02 -12.30 8.20
N PHE A 126 -5.01 -13.42 7.47
CA PHE A 126 -5.85 -13.61 6.29
C PHE A 126 -7.35 -13.61 6.61
N ASP A 127 -7.76 -14.29 7.69
CA ASP A 127 -9.16 -14.34 8.13
C ASP A 127 -9.65 -12.95 8.58
N ASP A 128 -8.81 -12.15 9.25
CA ASP A 128 -9.10 -10.75 9.60
C ASP A 128 -9.23 -9.85 8.35
N PHE A 129 -8.28 -9.98 7.41
CA PHE A 129 -8.34 -9.29 6.12
C PHE A 129 -9.64 -9.58 5.36
N CYS A 130 -10.09 -10.84 5.32
CA CYS A 130 -11.36 -11.19 4.67
C CYS A 130 -12.56 -10.51 5.34
N LYS A 131 -12.66 -10.54 6.67
CA LYS A 131 -13.76 -9.88 7.41
C LYS A 131 -13.81 -8.38 7.12
N ARG A 132 -12.68 -7.70 7.20
CA ARG A 132 -12.60 -6.25 6.91
C ARG A 132 -12.95 -5.95 5.45
N SER A 133 -12.54 -6.81 4.53
CA SER A 133 -12.86 -6.66 3.10
C SER A 133 -14.36 -6.78 2.83
N GLU A 134 -15.08 -7.61 3.59
CA GLU A 134 -16.55 -7.74 3.49
C GLU A 134 -17.27 -6.49 4.03
N GLU A 135 -16.69 -5.80 5.01
CA GLU A 135 -17.22 -4.54 5.59
C GLU A 135 -16.98 -3.32 4.68
N VAL A 136 -15.97 -3.37 3.80
CA VAL A 136 -15.70 -2.30 2.83
C VAL A 136 -16.63 -2.46 1.63
N THR A 137 -17.81 -1.84 1.72
CA THR A 137 -18.76 -1.75 0.60
C THR A 137 -18.22 -0.80 -0.47
N ILE A 138 -17.82 -1.35 -1.62
CA ILE A 138 -17.50 -0.56 -2.81
C ILE A 138 -18.75 -0.32 -3.69
N ILE A 139 -19.83 -1.09 -3.49
CA ILE A 139 -21.16 -0.94 -4.11
C ILE A 139 -22.21 -1.61 -3.22
#